data_AF-A0A9P3JRM9-F1
#
_entry.id   AF-A0A9P3JRM9-F1
#
_cell.length_a   1.000
_cell.length_b   1.000
_cell.length_c   1.000
_cell.angle_alpha   90.00
_cell.angle_beta   90.00
_cell.angle_gamma   90.00
#
_symmetry.space_group_name_H-M   'P 1'
#
loop_
_entity.id
_entity.type
_entity.pdbx_description
1 polymer ?
#
loop_
_entity_poly.entity_id
_entity_poly.type
_entity_poly.pdbx_seq_one_letter_code
_entity_poly.pdbx_strand_id
1 'polypeptide(L)'
;MAFPDEHWRRFGPLAAGALFGAAWWIWVDAVVCNSTTVPFLHYVPGIFAALAAMMFNAVHRDELLDYSPYDDGAGCRSRTWLFLAYVIAFASLAGAAGLLIKDASPPSTSSWPGAAGVFQCAFIIGSGLLYWLSRSSESSPSYY
;
A
#
# COMPACT_ATOMS: atom_id res chain seq x y z
N MET A 1 20.23 -2.16 26.34
CA MET A 1 18.89 -1.53 26.33
C MET A 1 18.27 -1.84 24.97
N ALA A 2 17.56 -2.98 24.85
CA ALA A 2 17.14 -3.57 23.56
C ALA A 2 15.61 -3.60 23.43
N PHE A 3 14.94 -2.51 23.81
CA PHE A 3 13.49 -2.47 23.96
C PHE A 3 12.70 -1.94 22.74
N PRO A 4 13.20 -1.06 21.83
CA PRO A 4 12.36 -0.53 20.74
C PRO A 4 11.85 -1.58 19.75
N ASP A 5 12.65 -2.62 19.48
CA ASP A 5 12.40 -3.54 18.38
C ASP A 5 11.30 -4.56 18.69
N GLU A 6 11.17 -5.01 19.95
CA GLU A 6 10.15 -6.01 20.29
C GLU A 6 8.72 -5.44 20.24
N HIS A 7 8.56 -4.18 20.64
CA HIS A 7 7.27 -3.49 20.56
C HIS A 7 6.85 -3.29 19.11
N TRP A 8 7.77 -2.84 18.26
CA TRP A 8 7.49 -2.63 16.84
C TRP A 8 7.16 -3.93 16.09
N ARG A 9 7.75 -5.06 16.51
CA ARG A 9 7.43 -6.39 15.95
C ARG A 9 5.99 -6.82 16.26
N ARG A 10 5.48 -6.54 17.46
CA ARG A 10 4.10 -6.90 17.83
C ARG A 10 3.08 -5.90 17.27
N PHE A 11 3.37 -4.62 17.35
CA PHE A 11 2.42 -3.57 16.95
C PHE A 11 2.45 -3.26 15.44
N GLY A 12 3.53 -3.60 14.72
CA GLY A 12 3.66 -3.31 13.29
C GLY A 12 2.54 -3.91 12.42
N PRO A 13 2.27 -5.22 12.50
CA PRO A 13 1.16 -5.84 11.78
C PRO A 13 -0.21 -5.30 12.19
N LEU A 14 -0.40 -5.01 13.48
CA LEU A 14 -1.64 -4.42 14.00
C LEU A 14 -1.88 -3.01 13.45
N ALA A 15 -0.84 -2.16 13.46
CA ALA A 15 -0.89 -0.82 12.92
C ALA A 15 -1.09 -0.82 11.40
N ALA A 16 -0.45 -1.74 10.68
CA ALA A 16 -0.65 -1.91 9.24
C ALA A 16 -2.10 -2.33 8.93
N GLY A 17 -2.64 -3.31 9.64
CA GLY A 17 -4.04 -3.72 9.50
C GLY A 17 -5.03 -2.58 9.81
N ALA A 18 -4.76 -1.81 10.88
CA ALA A 18 -5.57 -0.64 11.23
C ALA A 18 -5.54 0.45 10.15
N LEU A 19 -4.37 0.74 9.56
CA LEU A 19 -4.25 1.69 8.44
C LEU A 19 -5.00 1.20 7.19
N PHE A 20 -4.89 -0.10 6.87
CA PHE A 20 -5.62 -0.69 5.75
C PHE A 20 -7.14 -0.60 5.96
N GLY A 21 -7.61 -0.94 7.17
CA GLY A 21 -9.02 -0.82 7.55
C GLY A 21 -9.51 0.63 7.50
N ALA A 22 -8.73 1.58 8.03
CA ALA A 22 -9.05 3.00 7.99
C ALA A 22 -9.14 3.53 6.55
N ALA A 23 -8.28 3.06 5.65
CA ALA A 23 -8.33 3.42 4.24
C ALA A 23 -9.66 3.03 3.58
N TRP A 24 -10.11 1.79 3.82
CA TRP A 24 -11.40 1.32 3.33
C TRP A 24 -12.58 2.00 4.03
N TRP A 25 -12.45 2.33 5.32
CA TRP A 25 -13.47 3.06 6.05
C TRP A 25 -13.70 4.45 5.44
N ILE A 26 -12.64 5.21 5.19
CA ILE A 26 -12.72 6.55 4.55
C ILE A 26 -13.38 6.47 3.19
N TRP A 27 -13.06 5.44 2.41
CA TRP A 27 -13.69 5.21 1.10
C TRP A 27 -15.19 4.91 1.23
N VAL A 28 -15.57 3.99 2.11
CA VAL A 28 -16.98 3.62 2.33
C VAL A 28 -17.78 4.83 2.84
N ASP A 29 -17.23 5.60 3.78
CA ASP A 29 -17.85 6.84 4.26
C ASP A 29 -18.11 7.82 3.11
N ALA A 30 -17.13 8.01 2.22
CA ALA A 30 -17.28 8.89 1.07
C ALA A 30 -18.35 8.42 0.07
N VAL A 31 -18.50 7.11 -0.12
CA VAL A 31 -19.55 6.53 -0.97
C VAL A 31 -20.93 6.71 -0.34
N VAL A 32 -21.06 6.49 0.98
CA VAL A 32 -22.35 6.58 1.70
C VAL A 32 -22.82 8.03 1.85
N CYS A 33 -21.91 8.95 2.13
CA CYS A 33 -22.22 10.37 2.29
C CYS A 33 -22.48 11.09 0.96
N ASN A 34 -22.23 10.44 -0.18
CA ASN A 34 -22.49 11.06 -1.47
C ASN A 34 -23.96 10.92 -1.86
N SER A 35 -24.59 12.04 -2.24
CA SER A 35 -26.00 12.07 -2.65
C SER A 35 -26.24 11.46 -4.03
N THR A 36 -25.18 11.33 -4.85
CA THR A 36 -25.20 10.73 -6.18
C THR A 36 -24.41 9.42 -6.20
N THR A 37 -24.80 8.48 -7.06
CA THR A 37 -24.07 7.23 -7.21
C THR A 37 -22.66 7.51 -7.75
N VAL A 38 -21.63 7.16 -6.98
CA VAL A 38 -20.23 7.28 -7.39
C VAL A 38 -19.97 6.32 -8.56
N PRO A 39 -19.40 6.78 -9.69
CA PRO A 39 -19.14 5.90 -10.82
C PRO A 39 -18.06 4.86 -10.48
N PHE A 40 -18.14 3.69 -11.12
CA PHE A 40 -17.24 2.56 -10.88
C PHE A 40 -15.75 2.92 -11.02
N LEU A 41 -15.43 3.93 -11.84
CA LEU A 41 -14.06 4.35 -12.10
C LEU A 41 -13.32 4.82 -10.83
N HIS A 42 -14.02 5.39 -9.85
CA HIS A 42 -13.40 5.83 -8.60
C HIS A 42 -13.00 4.70 -7.66
N TYR A 43 -13.53 3.50 -7.86
CA TYR A 43 -13.15 2.32 -7.07
C TYR A 43 -11.83 1.69 -7.56
N VAL A 44 -11.48 1.92 -8.83
CA VAL A 44 -10.34 1.28 -9.51
C VAL A 44 -9.00 1.61 -8.84
N PRO A 45 -8.66 2.88 -8.54
CA PRO A 45 -7.40 3.22 -7.88
C PRO A 45 -7.19 2.49 -6.56
N GLY A 46 -8.19 2.47 -5.67
CA GLY A 46 -8.08 1.83 -4.36
C GLY A 46 -7.86 0.31 -4.45
N ILE A 47 -8.48 -0.36 -5.43
CA ILE A 47 -8.28 -1.80 -5.67
C ILE A 47 -6.85 -2.08 -6.14
N PHE A 48 -6.34 -1.27 -7.08
CA PHE A 48 -4.95 -1.41 -7.55
C PHE A 48 -3.93 -1.10 -6.43
N ALA A 49 -4.22 -0.13 -5.57
CA ALA A 49 -3.41 0.14 -4.38
C ALA A 49 -3.37 -1.08 -3.44
N ALA A 50 -4.52 -1.74 -3.22
CA ALA A 50 -4.58 -2.94 -2.38
C ALA A 50 -3.81 -4.12 -2.98
N LEU A 51 -3.85 -4.27 -4.30
CA LEU A 51 -3.05 -5.26 -5.01
C LEU A 51 -1.55 -4.96 -4.88
N ALA A 52 -1.13 -3.70 -5.03
CA ALA A 52 0.26 -3.30 -4.79
C ALA A 52 0.71 -3.58 -3.35
N ALA A 53 -0.15 -3.31 -2.36
CA ALA A 53 0.12 -3.63 -0.95
C ALA A 53 0.28 -5.16 -0.73
N MET A 54 -0.57 -5.98 -1.34
CA MET A 54 -0.40 -7.43 -1.33
C MET A 54 0.92 -7.86 -1.96
N MET A 55 1.30 -7.25 -3.10
CA MET A 55 2.57 -7.54 -3.77
C MET A 55 3.78 -7.18 -2.91
N PHE A 56 3.76 -6.03 -2.21
CA PHE A 56 4.81 -5.69 -1.24
C PHE A 56 4.94 -6.76 -0.14
N ASN A 57 3.81 -7.29 0.33
CA ASN A 57 3.80 -8.30 1.37
C ASN A 57 4.29 -9.67 0.88
N ALA A 58 4.24 -9.94 -0.42
CA ALA A 58 4.74 -11.18 -1.02
C ALA A 58 6.27 -11.22 -1.22
N VAL A 59 6.97 -10.08 -1.15
CA VAL A 59 8.43 -10.01 -1.31
C VAL A 59 9.14 -10.15 0.03
N HIS A 60 9.97 -11.18 0.17
CA HIS A 60 10.90 -11.32 1.29
C HIS A 60 12.15 -10.47 1.05
N ARG A 61 12.64 -9.81 2.09
CA ARG A 61 13.83 -8.95 1.99
C ARG A 61 15.12 -9.74 1.87
N ASP A 62 15.14 -10.95 2.41
CA ASP A 62 16.30 -11.84 2.35
C ASP A 62 16.64 -12.18 0.89
N GLU A 63 15.63 -12.35 0.04
CA GLU A 63 15.77 -12.54 -1.42
C GLU A 63 16.33 -11.31 -2.16
N LEU A 64 16.30 -10.11 -1.55
CA LEU A 64 16.84 -8.89 -2.16
C LEU A 64 18.32 -8.68 -1.83
N LEU A 65 18.72 -9.11 -0.61
CA LEU A 65 20.04 -8.88 -0.02
C LEU A 65 21.02 -10.03 -0.27
N ASP A 66 20.53 -11.27 -0.37
CA ASP A 66 21.39 -12.42 -0.61
C ASP A 66 21.80 -12.47 -2.10
N TYR A 67 23.05 -12.09 -2.37
CA TYR A 67 23.65 -12.19 -3.69
C TYR A 67 24.58 -13.41 -3.71
N SER A 68 24.08 -14.53 -4.20
CA SER A 68 24.91 -15.69 -4.49
C SER A 68 25.33 -15.70 -5.97
N PRO A 69 26.62 -15.83 -6.31
CA PRO A 69 27.09 -15.93 -7.70
C PRO A 69 26.57 -17.19 -8.42
N TYR A 70 25.94 -18.12 -7.71
CA TYR A 70 25.25 -19.30 -8.24
C TYR A 70 23.72 -19.20 -8.15
N ASP A 71 23.16 -18.04 -7.80
CA ASP A 71 21.71 -17.86 -7.74
C ASP A 71 21.12 -17.81 -9.16
N ASP A 72 20.14 -18.69 -9.41
CA ASP A 72 19.53 -18.96 -10.72
C ASP A 72 18.55 -17.86 -11.18
N GLY A 73 18.77 -16.62 -10.73
CA GLY A 73 17.95 -15.44 -11.03
C GLY A 73 16.79 -15.19 -10.05
N ALA A 74 16.72 -15.88 -8.90
CA ALA A 74 15.67 -15.67 -7.91
C ALA A 74 15.68 -14.24 -7.35
N GLY A 75 16.86 -13.68 -7.04
CA GLY A 75 17.00 -12.28 -6.65
C GLY A 75 16.64 -11.27 -7.74
N CYS A 76 16.78 -11.63 -9.02
CA CYS A 76 16.32 -10.79 -10.13
C CYS A 76 14.77 -10.74 -10.18
N ARG A 77 14.13 -11.91 -10.00
CA ARG A 77 12.66 -12.03 -10.00
C ARG A 77 12.00 -11.24 -8.86
N SER A 78 12.56 -11.30 -7.64
CA SER A 78 12.04 -10.56 -6.48
C SER A 78 12.19 -9.04 -6.66
N ARG A 79 13.32 -8.57 -7.22
CA ARG A 79 13.53 -7.16 -7.57
C ARG A 79 12.58 -6.67 -8.64
N THR A 80 12.35 -7.44 -9.71
CA THR A 80 11.37 -7.09 -10.75
C THR A 80 9.95 -7.05 -10.18
N TRP A 81 9.60 -7.98 -9.29
CA TRP A 81 8.29 -7.99 -8.63
C TRP A 81 8.07 -6.77 -7.74
N LEU A 82 9.09 -6.39 -6.96
CA LEU A 82 9.05 -5.18 -6.14
C LEU A 82 8.93 -3.91 -6.99
N PHE A 83 9.68 -3.84 -8.09
CA PHE A 83 9.59 -2.76 -9.06
C PHE A 83 8.18 -2.64 -9.64
N LEU A 84 7.58 -3.76 -10.05
CA LEU A 84 6.21 -3.79 -10.55
C LEU A 84 5.21 -3.33 -9.48
N ALA A 85 5.36 -3.77 -8.23
CA ALA A 85 4.53 -3.31 -7.12
C ALA A 85 4.62 -1.79 -6.93
N TYR A 86 5.82 -1.22 -7.03
CA TYR A 86 6.04 0.22 -6.94
C TYR A 86 5.38 0.99 -8.09
N VAL A 87 5.47 0.48 -9.31
CA VAL A 87 4.81 1.06 -10.48
C VAL A 87 3.28 1.05 -10.33
N ILE A 88 2.71 -0.07 -9.89
CA ILE A 88 1.25 -0.18 -9.66
C ILE A 88 0.81 0.76 -8.52
N ALA A 89 1.58 0.85 -7.44
CA ALA A 89 1.32 1.78 -6.35
C ALA A 89 1.29 3.23 -6.85
N PHE A 90 2.31 3.65 -7.60
CA PHE A 90 2.39 5.01 -8.13
C PHE A 90 1.28 5.29 -9.15
N ALA A 91 0.98 4.33 -10.04
CA ALA A 91 -0.11 4.44 -11.00
C ALA A 91 -1.49 4.56 -10.33
N SER A 92 -1.73 3.82 -9.25
CA SER A 92 -2.97 3.93 -8.47
C SER A 92 -3.10 5.30 -7.79
N LEU A 93 -2.02 5.84 -7.22
CA LEU A 93 -2.02 7.16 -6.60
C LEU A 93 -2.23 8.28 -7.64
N ALA A 94 -1.55 8.19 -8.79
CA ALA A 94 -1.74 9.12 -9.91
C ALA A 94 -3.15 9.04 -10.50
N GLY A 95 -3.72 7.84 -10.63
CA GLY A 95 -5.10 7.63 -11.06
C GLY A 95 -6.11 8.27 -10.10
N ALA A 96 -5.92 8.09 -8.78
CA ALA A 96 -6.75 8.76 -7.77
C ALA A 96 -6.63 10.29 -7.84
N ALA A 97 -5.41 10.83 -8.01
CA ALA A 97 -5.20 12.26 -8.17
C ALA A 97 -5.85 12.81 -9.46
N GLY A 98 -5.80 12.06 -10.56
CA GLY A 98 -6.49 12.40 -11.80
C GLY A 98 -8.01 12.48 -11.63
N LEU A 99 -8.60 11.56 -10.87
CA LEU A 99 -10.03 11.59 -10.54
C LEU A 99 -10.37 12.76 -9.60
N LEU A 100 -9.51 13.08 -8.64
CA LEU A 100 -9.68 14.28 -7.80
C LEU A 100 -9.70 15.55 -8.65
N ILE A 101 -8.78 15.69 -9.62
CA ILE A 101 -8.75 16.86 -10.51
C ILE A 101 -10.03 16.92 -11.35
N LYS A 102 -10.53 15.77 -11.83
CA LYS A 102 -11.79 15.68 -12.56
C LYS A 102 -12.99 16.11 -11.71
N ASP A 103 -13.03 15.70 -10.44
CA ASP A 103 -14.10 16.06 -9.50
C ASP A 103 -13.98 17.50 -8.97
N ALA A 104 -12.84 18.15 -9.15
CA ALA A 104 -12.61 19.55 -8.81
C ALA A 104 -13.00 20.53 -9.95
N SER A 105 -13.30 20.02 -11.16
CA SER A 105 -13.62 20.85 -12.33
C SER A 105 -15.14 21.04 -12.51
N PRO A 106 -15.67 22.27 -12.51
CA PRO A 106 -17.12 22.50 -12.59
C PRO A 106 -17.74 21.99 -13.92
N PRO A 107 -18.98 21.46 -13.91
CA PRO A 107 -19.96 21.40 -12.82
C PRO A 107 -19.98 20.02 -12.12
N SER A 108 -18.83 19.39 -11.86
CA SER A 108 -18.79 18.08 -11.19
C SER A 108 -19.31 18.15 -9.76
N THR A 109 -20.19 17.20 -9.43
CA THR A 109 -20.70 16.93 -8.08
C THR A 109 -19.55 16.70 -7.09
N SER A 110 -19.72 17.22 -5.87
CA SER A 110 -18.95 16.91 -4.63
C SER A 110 -17.54 16.35 -4.83
N SER A 111 -16.49 17.14 -4.57
CA SER A 111 -15.09 16.69 -4.67
C SER A 111 -14.65 15.67 -3.60
N TRP A 112 -15.55 15.26 -2.71
CA TRP A 112 -15.25 14.37 -1.58
C TRP A 112 -14.84 12.95 -1.99
N PRO A 113 -15.51 12.26 -2.94
CA PRO A 113 -15.10 10.93 -3.39
C PRO A 113 -13.70 10.93 -4.03
N GLY A 114 -13.36 11.95 -4.83
CA GLY A 114 -12.02 12.10 -5.37
C GLY A 114 -10.95 12.25 -4.29
N ALA A 115 -11.21 13.07 -3.26
CA ALA A 115 -10.27 13.26 -2.15
C ALA A 115 -10.13 11.98 -1.30
N ALA A 116 -11.25 11.34 -0.98
CA ALA A 116 -11.28 10.08 -0.25
C ALA A 116 -10.53 8.96 -0.98
N GLY A 117 -10.63 8.90 -2.31
CA GLY A 117 -9.87 7.95 -3.14
C GLY A 117 -8.35 8.16 -3.04
N VAL A 118 -7.87 9.41 -2.99
CA VAL A 118 -6.44 9.70 -2.79
C VAL A 118 -5.98 9.26 -1.40
N PHE A 119 -6.76 9.57 -0.35
CA PHE A 119 -6.46 9.13 1.01
C PHE A 119 -6.47 7.61 1.13
N GLN A 120 -7.43 6.94 0.50
CA GLN A 120 -7.50 5.48 0.45
C GLN A 120 -6.23 4.89 -0.17
N CYS A 121 -5.82 5.36 -1.36
CA CYS A 121 -4.58 4.89 -1.99
C CYS A 121 -3.35 5.12 -1.10
N ALA A 122 -3.21 6.31 -0.53
CA ALA A 122 -2.07 6.66 0.32
C ALA A 122 -1.99 5.77 1.58
N PHE A 123 -3.11 5.55 2.27
CA PHE A 123 -3.14 4.70 3.46
C PHE A 123 -2.96 3.22 3.15
N ILE A 124 -3.49 2.72 2.03
CA ILE A 124 -3.26 1.33 1.61
C ILE A 124 -1.78 1.10 1.29
N ILE A 125 -1.15 1.98 0.50
CA ILE A 125 0.28 1.89 0.17
C ILE A 125 1.12 1.99 1.45
N GLY A 126 0.80 2.95 2.32
CA GLY A 126 1.44 3.12 3.62
C GLY A 126 1.31 1.89 4.52
N SER A 127 0.14 1.24 4.53
CA SER A 127 -0.08 0.00 5.29
C SER A 127 0.77 -1.17 4.79
N GLY A 128 0.87 -1.35 3.46
CA GLY A 128 1.71 -2.39 2.86
C GLY A 128 3.19 -2.17 3.17
N LEU A 129 3.67 -0.93 3.04
CA LEU A 129 5.04 -0.57 3.39
C LEU A 129 5.33 -0.74 4.88
N LEU A 130 4.39 -0.35 5.75
CA LEU A 130 4.54 -0.50 7.21
C LEU A 130 4.60 -1.98 7.61
N TYR A 131 3.73 -2.81 7.06
CA TYR A 131 3.78 -4.26 7.28
C TYR A 131 5.11 -4.84 6.80
N TRP A 132 5.52 -4.48 5.59
CA TRP A 132 6.79 -4.91 5.00
C TRP A 132 8.01 -4.46 5.83
N LEU A 133 7.98 -3.25 6.41
CA LEU A 133 9.01 -2.74 7.34
C LEU A 133 9.02 -3.47 8.67
N SER A 134 7.86 -3.76 9.25
CA SER A 134 7.78 -4.45 10.55
C SER A 134 8.39 -5.86 10.53
N ARG A 135 8.35 -6.55 9.39
CA ARG A 135 8.93 -7.89 9.22
C ARG A 135 10.47 -7.90 9.14
N SER A 136 11.09 -6.77 8.82
CA SER A 136 12.55 -6.71 8.67
C SER A 136 13.35 -6.75 9.97
N SER A 137 12.70 -6.59 11.11
CA SER A 137 13.33 -6.73 12.42
C SER A 137 13.57 -8.20 12.81
N GLU A 138 13.25 -9.17 11.94
CA GLU A 138 13.35 -10.60 12.22
C GLU A 138 14.76 -11.16 11.98
N SER A 139 15.58 -10.53 11.11
CA SER A 139 16.92 -11.01 10.75
C SER A 139 17.99 -10.53 11.75
N SER A 140 17.92 -11.03 12.98
CA SER A 140 19.11 -11.07 13.85
C SER A 140 19.87 -12.36 13.52
N PRO A 141 21.08 -12.31 12.95
CA PRO A 141 21.88 -13.51 12.78
C PRO A 141 22.17 -14.06 14.18
N SER A 142 21.60 -15.22 14.51
CA SER A 142 22.08 -15.99 15.65
C SER A 142 23.49 -16.44 15.30
N TYR A 143 24.48 -15.74 15.87
CA TYR A 143 25.87 -16.18 15.90
C TYR A 143 25.93 -17.51 16.66
N TYR A 144 25.99 -18.60 15.91
CA TYR A 144 26.67 -19.83 16.29
C TYR A 144 27.66 -20.18 15.18
#